data_AF-I3IG50-F1
#
_entry.id   AF-I3IG50-F1
#
_cell.length_a   1.000
_cell.length_b   1.000
_cell.length_c   1.000
_cell.angle_alpha   90.00
_cell.angle_beta   90.00
_cell.angle_gamma   90.00
#
_symmetry.space_group_name_H-M   'P 1'
#
loop_
_entity.id
_entity.type
_entity.pdbx_description
1 polymer ?
#
loop_
_entity_poly.entity_id
_entity_poly.type
_entity_poly.pdbx_seq_one_letter_code
_entity_poly.pdbx_strand_id
1 'polypeptide(L)'
;MTAKEYLDGRKAYTGNRASTTAVREKYEKKLANDYLDTGLAKTKKEAAKMASDKMKTLNALHNPDMIAAGKDITTDFGDAGVNKSIGAQWKSRVSDLDRVAEEAIKNGQSDHKMNVKMHRCP
;
A
#
# COMPACT_ATOMS: atom_id res chain seq x y z
N MET A 1 7.76 7.08 11.93
CA MET A 1 8.56 5.88 11.71
C MET A 1 9.95 6.13 12.26
N THR A 2 10.35 5.37 13.27
CA THR A 2 11.73 5.34 13.78
C THR A 2 12.62 4.45 12.90
N ALA A 3 13.94 4.52 13.08
CA ALA A 3 14.87 3.63 12.36
C ALA A 3 14.60 2.15 12.66
N LYS A 4 14.25 1.84 13.91
CA LYS A 4 13.84 0.48 14.31
C LYS A 4 12.54 0.05 13.63
N GLU A 5 11.49 0.87 13.69
CA GLU A 5 10.21 0.59 13.04
C GLU A 5 10.37 0.38 11.53
N TYR A 6 11.24 1.16 10.88
CA TYR A 6 11.54 1.03 9.47
C TYR A 6 12.17 -0.33 9.13
N LEU A 7 13.25 -0.71 9.81
CA LEU A 7 13.93 -1.99 9.52
C LEU A 7 13.04 -3.20 9.86
N ASP A 8 12.25 -3.11 10.92
CA ASP A 8 11.29 -4.16 11.27
C ASP A 8 10.20 -4.30 10.19
N GLY A 9 9.70 -3.18 9.64
CA GLY A 9 8.78 -3.19 8.49
C GLY A 9 9.41 -3.71 7.19
N ARG A 10 10.67 -3.37 6.92
CA ARG A 10 11.43 -3.89 5.75
C ARG A 10 11.58 -5.40 5.81
N LYS A 11 11.85 -5.96 7.00
CA LYS A 11 11.89 -7.41 7.20
C LYS A 11 10.52 -8.04 6.95
N ALA A 12 9.46 -7.45 7.51
CA ALA A 12 8.09 -7.94 7.35
C ALA A 12 7.62 -8.00 5.88
N TYR A 13 8.11 -7.10 5.02
CA TYR A 13 7.81 -7.11 3.58
C TYR A 13 8.18 -8.43 2.89
N THR A 14 9.22 -9.12 3.34
CA THR A 14 9.68 -10.40 2.76
C THR A 14 8.98 -11.63 3.33
N GLY A 15 8.09 -11.45 4.32
CA GLY A 15 7.36 -12.51 4.99
C GLY A 15 5.98 -12.82 4.38
N ASN A 16 5.22 -13.67 5.09
CA ASN A 16 3.84 -14.00 4.73
C ASN A 16 2.95 -12.76 4.77
N ARG A 17 2.14 -12.59 3.73
CA ARG A 17 1.25 -11.45 3.58
C ARG A 17 -0.13 -11.71 4.20
N ALA A 18 -0.72 -10.68 4.78
CA ALA A 18 -2.09 -10.71 5.28
C ALA A 18 -3.07 -10.92 4.12
N SER A 19 -4.12 -11.72 4.35
CA SER A 19 -5.20 -11.88 3.38
C SER A 19 -5.99 -10.58 3.22
N THR A 20 -6.30 -10.23 1.97
CA THR A 20 -7.12 -9.05 1.65
C THR A 20 -8.56 -9.40 1.32
N THR A 21 -8.96 -10.68 1.36
CA THR A 21 -10.27 -11.16 0.91
C THR A 21 -11.44 -10.43 1.54
N ALA A 22 -11.50 -10.35 2.88
CA ALA A 22 -12.60 -9.70 3.58
C ALA A 22 -12.69 -8.19 3.27
N VAL A 23 -11.53 -7.53 3.11
CA VAL A 23 -11.47 -6.10 2.75
C VAL A 23 -11.92 -5.89 1.31
N ARG A 24 -11.53 -6.79 0.39
CA ARG A 24 -11.97 -6.78 -1.02
C ARG A 24 -13.47 -6.93 -1.12
N GLU A 25 -14.05 -7.92 -0.43
CA GLU A 25 -15.50 -8.14 -0.44
C GLU A 25 -16.29 -6.95 0.11
N LYS A 26 -15.79 -6.34 1.21
CA LYS A 26 -16.42 -5.14 1.78
C LYS A 26 -16.37 -3.97 0.80
N TYR A 27 -15.24 -3.77 0.14
CA TYR A 27 -15.08 -2.68 -0.82
C TYR A 27 -15.90 -2.89 -2.10
N GLU A 28 -15.97 -4.13 -2.60
CA GLU A 28 -16.81 -4.50 -3.75
C GLU A 28 -18.29 -4.22 -3.46
N LYS A 29 -18.78 -4.58 -2.26
CA LYS A 29 -20.15 -4.27 -1.83
C LYS A 29 -20.39 -2.76 -1.77
N LYS A 30 -19.41 -2.00 -1.25
CA LYS A 30 -19.48 -0.54 -1.22
C LYS A 30 -19.59 0.04 -2.64
N LEU A 31 -18.71 -0.38 -3.56
CA LEU A 31 -18.76 0.04 -4.97
C LEU A 31 -20.11 -0.26 -5.63
N ALA A 32 -20.67 -1.46 -5.39
CA ALA A 32 -21.97 -1.83 -5.94
C ALA A 32 -23.09 -0.90 -5.42
N ASN A 33 -23.08 -0.56 -4.12
CA ASN A 33 -24.04 0.41 -3.58
C ASN A 33 -23.83 1.80 -4.18
N ASP A 34 -22.58 2.27 -4.28
CA ASP A 34 -22.25 3.57 -4.87
C ASP A 34 -22.76 3.68 -6.33
N TYR A 35 -22.67 2.58 -7.11
CA TYR A 35 -23.21 2.55 -8.48
C TYR A 35 -24.74 2.63 -8.54
N LEU A 36 -25.44 2.10 -7.55
CA LEU A 36 -26.90 2.25 -7.47
C LEU A 36 -27.28 3.67 -7.05
N ASP A 37 -26.62 4.19 -6.01
CA ASP A 37 -26.93 5.50 -5.43
C ASP A 37 -26.66 6.64 -6.42
N THR A 38 -25.65 6.49 -7.28
CA THR A 38 -25.33 7.44 -8.35
C THR A 38 -26.18 7.27 -9.62
N GLY A 39 -27.00 6.20 -9.70
CA GLY A 39 -27.78 5.86 -10.89
C GLY A 39 -26.95 5.32 -12.06
N LEU A 40 -25.65 5.05 -11.86
CA LEU A 40 -24.78 4.43 -12.86
C LEU A 40 -25.21 2.99 -13.19
N ALA A 41 -25.78 2.28 -12.23
CA ALA A 41 -26.42 0.98 -12.42
C ALA A 41 -27.92 1.07 -12.14
N LYS A 42 -28.74 0.44 -12.99
CA LYS A 42 -30.21 0.44 -12.86
C LYS A 42 -30.74 -0.72 -12.01
N THR A 43 -29.92 -1.76 -11.82
CA THR A 43 -30.30 -2.95 -11.04
C THR A 43 -29.16 -3.42 -10.14
N LYS A 44 -29.49 -4.13 -9.06
CA LYS A 44 -28.50 -4.75 -8.17
C LYS A 44 -27.56 -5.71 -8.91
N LYS A 45 -28.08 -6.44 -9.91
CA LYS A 45 -27.28 -7.38 -10.72
C LYS A 45 -26.25 -6.64 -11.58
N GLU A 46 -26.66 -5.55 -12.20
CA GLU A 46 -25.77 -4.68 -12.98
C GLU A 46 -24.69 -4.05 -12.09
N ALA A 47 -25.08 -3.51 -10.95
CA ALA A 47 -24.17 -2.90 -9.98
C ALA A 47 -23.11 -3.90 -9.47
N ALA A 48 -23.53 -5.12 -9.11
CA ALA A 48 -22.63 -6.19 -8.68
C ALA A 48 -21.64 -6.56 -9.79
N LYS A 49 -22.11 -6.66 -11.05
CA LYS A 49 -21.23 -6.93 -12.19
C LYS A 49 -20.21 -5.81 -12.40
N MET A 50 -20.65 -4.55 -12.39
CA MET A 50 -19.76 -3.39 -12.53
C MET A 50 -18.73 -3.33 -11.41
N ALA A 51 -19.13 -3.57 -10.17
CA ALA A 51 -18.22 -3.59 -9.03
C ALA A 51 -17.18 -4.71 -9.16
N SER A 52 -17.61 -5.92 -9.51
CA SER A 52 -16.71 -7.06 -9.74
C SER A 52 -15.71 -6.79 -10.86
N ASP A 53 -16.19 -6.23 -11.99
CA ASP A 53 -15.33 -5.86 -13.11
C ASP A 53 -14.35 -4.73 -12.73
N LYS A 54 -14.80 -3.73 -11.96
CA LYS A 54 -13.91 -2.67 -11.45
C LYS A 54 -12.84 -3.24 -10.51
N MET A 55 -13.21 -4.15 -9.62
CA MET A 55 -12.29 -4.77 -8.65
C MET A 55 -11.15 -5.57 -9.29
N LYS A 56 -11.31 -6.02 -10.54
CA LYS A 56 -10.21 -6.66 -11.31
C LYS A 56 -9.09 -5.68 -11.69
N THR A 57 -9.41 -4.38 -11.73
CA THR A 57 -8.45 -3.31 -12.08
C THR A 57 -7.76 -2.71 -10.86
N LEU A 58 -8.17 -3.10 -9.65
CA LEU A 58 -7.71 -2.48 -8.41
C LEU A 58 -6.83 -3.41 -7.56
N ASN A 59 -5.74 -2.84 -7.05
CA ASN A 59 -4.83 -3.47 -6.10
C ASN A 59 -5.00 -2.86 -4.70
N ALA A 60 -4.70 -3.66 -3.68
CA ALA A 60 -4.66 -3.21 -2.30
C ALA A 60 -3.70 -2.02 -2.13
N LEU A 61 -4.10 -1.04 -1.33
CA LEU A 61 -3.30 0.11 -0.95
C LEU A 61 -2.74 -0.06 0.46
N HIS A 62 -1.44 0.20 0.59
CA HIS A 62 -0.72 0.32 1.85
C HIS A 62 -0.15 1.73 1.95
N ASN A 63 -0.38 2.40 3.07
CA ASN A 63 0.07 3.77 3.30
C ASN A 63 0.86 3.84 4.63
N PRO A 64 2.19 4.00 4.61
CA PRO A 64 3.09 4.03 3.45
C PRO A 64 3.19 2.67 2.73
N ASP A 65 3.80 2.65 1.55
CA ASP A 65 4.02 1.41 0.78
C ASP A 65 4.85 0.41 1.62
N MET A 66 4.50 -0.87 1.56
CA MET A 66 5.18 -1.89 2.36
C MET A 66 6.65 -2.08 2.00
N ILE A 67 7.03 -1.85 0.74
CA ILE A 67 8.44 -1.88 0.37
C ILE A 67 9.23 -0.80 1.14
N ALA A 68 8.59 0.31 1.51
CA ALA A 68 9.14 1.39 2.32
C ALA A 68 8.70 1.28 3.80
N ALA A 69 8.60 0.05 4.32
CA ALA A 69 8.25 -0.28 5.71
C ALA A 69 6.82 0.08 6.14
N GLY A 70 5.90 0.19 5.18
CA GLY A 70 4.46 0.16 5.46
C GLY A 70 4.01 -1.09 6.20
N LYS A 71 2.96 -0.96 7.01
CA LYS A 71 2.32 -2.11 7.66
C LYS A 71 1.53 -2.92 6.63
N ASP A 72 1.45 -4.23 6.83
CA ASP A 72 0.58 -5.11 6.03
C ASP A 72 -0.88 -5.01 6.44
N ILE A 73 -1.40 -3.80 6.33
CA ILE A 73 -2.79 -3.45 6.59
C ILE A 73 -3.29 -2.80 5.31
N THR A 74 -4.31 -3.41 4.71
CA THR A 74 -4.99 -2.83 3.54
C THR A 74 -6.10 -1.92 4.03
N THR A 75 -6.03 -0.64 3.71
CA THR A 75 -7.08 0.32 4.08
C THR A 75 -8.03 0.62 2.93
N ASP A 76 -7.57 0.46 1.68
CA ASP A 76 -8.32 0.82 0.48
C ASP A 76 -7.79 0.09 -0.77
N PHE A 77 -8.36 0.36 -1.94
CA PHE A 77 -7.95 -0.17 -3.24
C PHE A 77 -7.73 0.94 -4.27
N GLY A 78 -6.62 0.86 -5.01
CA GLY A 78 -6.21 1.84 -6.01
C GLY A 78 -5.95 1.19 -7.36
N ASP A 79 -5.82 2.02 -8.39
CA ASP A 79 -5.50 1.54 -9.75
C ASP A 79 -4.23 0.67 -9.74
N ALA A 80 -4.32 -0.53 -10.30
CA ALA A 80 -3.23 -1.49 -10.26
C ALA A 80 -2.00 -1.01 -11.03
N GLY A 81 -2.18 -0.27 -12.13
CA GLY A 81 -1.09 0.28 -12.94
C GLY A 81 -0.33 1.37 -12.20
N VAL A 82 -1.07 2.31 -11.61
CA VAL A 82 -0.49 3.38 -10.78
C VAL A 82 0.22 2.80 -9.56
N ASN A 83 -0.40 1.87 -8.84
CA ASN A 83 0.21 1.24 -7.67
C ASN A 83 1.52 0.51 -8.03
N LYS A 84 1.54 -0.23 -9.15
CA LYS A 84 2.75 -0.90 -9.62
C LYS A 84 3.84 0.10 -10.02
N SER A 85 3.47 1.22 -10.65
CA SER A 85 4.41 2.28 -11.02
C SER A 85 5.10 2.88 -9.79
N ILE A 86 4.33 3.24 -8.77
CA ILE A 86 4.86 3.76 -7.50
C ILE A 86 5.75 2.71 -6.80
N GLY A 87 5.27 1.47 -6.70
CA GLY A 87 6.03 0.35 -6.12
C GLY A 87 7.37 0.11 -6.82
N ALA A 88 7.42 0.23 -8.15
CA ALA A 88 8.64 0.08 -8.92
C ALA A 88 9.67 1.19 -8.62
N GLN A 89 9.21 2.43 -8.41
CA GLN A 89 10.08 3.57 -8.08
C GLN A 89 10.79 3.40 -6.73
N TRP A 90 10.23 2.64 -5.80
CA TRP A 90 10.87 2.38 -4.52
C TRP A 90 12.10 1.47 -4.62
N LYS A 91 12.17 0.57 -5.61
CA LYS A 91 13.24 -0.44 -5.70
C LYS A 91 14.65 0.16 -5.72
N SER A 92 14.82 1.33 -6.33
CA SER A 92 16.10 2.05 -6.37
C SER A 92 16.32 3.02 -5.20
N ARG A 93 15.29 3.27 -4.38
CA ARG A 93 15.31 4.27 -3.29
C ARG A 93 15.43 3.64 -1.91
N VAL A 94 14.94 2.41 -1.74
CA VAL A 94 14.91 1.75 -0.42
C VAL A 94 16.30 1.44 0.12
N SER A 95 17.32 1.26 -0.73
CA SER A 95 18.70 1.05 -0.27
C SER A 95 19.25 2.24 0.51
N ASP A 96 18.92 3.47 0.09
CA ASP A 96 19.35 4.68 0.81
C ASP A 96 18.64 4.80 2.16
N LEU A 97 17.35 4.44 2.22
CA LEU A 97 16.61 4.38 3.46
C LEU A 97 17.14 3.29 4.40
N ASP A 98 17.39 2.10 3.87
CA ASP A 98 17.98 0.95 4.59
C ASP A 98 19.31 1.38 5.23
N ARG A 99 20.20 2.01 4.46
CA ARG A 99 21.49 2.51 4.97
C ARG A 99 21.34 3.55 6.07
N VAL A 100 20.49 4.57 5.89
CA VAL A 100 20.30 5.61 6.92
C VAL A 100 19.70 5.03 8.21
N ALA A 101 18.77 4.07 8.10
CA ALA A 101 18.21 3.40 9.26
C ALA A 101 19.28 2.59 10.01
N GLU A 102 20.09 1.81 9.30
CA GLU A 102 21.19 1.04 9.90
C GLU A 102 22.23 1.91 10.61
N GLU A 103 22.60 3.05 10.01
CA GLU A 103 23.49 4.04 10.63
C GLU A 103 22.88 4.61 11.91
N ALA A 104 21.59 4.95 11.91
CA ALA A 104 20.89 5.43 13.10
C ALA A 104 20.87 4.37 14.21
N ILE A 105 20.66 3.08 13.90
CA ILE A 105 20.76 2.00 14.90
C ILE A 105 22.18 1.95 15.49
N LYS A 106 23.22 1.95 14.64
CA LYS A 106 24.62 1.88 15.08
C LYS A 106 25.02 3.04 15.99
N ASN A 107 24.43 4.22 15.77
CA ASN A 107 24.68 5.42 16.56
C ASN A 107 23.80 5.53 17.83
N GLY A 108 23.06 4.47 18.20
CA GLY A 108 22.18 4.49 19.37
C GLY A 108 20.91 5.35 19.19
N GLN A 109 20.55 5.68 17.96
CA GLN A 109 19.40 6.53 17.61
C GLN A 109 18.21 5.70 17.11
N SER A 110 18.06 4.46 17.57
CA SER A 110 17.05 3.53 17.06
C SER A 110 15.62 4.00 17.17
N ASP A 111 15.32 4.72 18.24
CA ASP A 111 13.99 5.23 18.56
C ASP A 111 13.76 6.65 18.03
N HIS A 112 14.76 7.22 17.34
CA HIS A 112 14.62 8.52 16.69
C HIS A 112 13.90 8.36 15.34
N LYS A 113 13.10 9.37 14.99
CA LYS A 113 12.45 9.43 13.68
C LYS A 113 13.50 9.55 12.59
N MET A 114 13.31 8.78 11.52
CA MET A 114 14.17 8.91 10.34
C MET A 114 13.93 10.25 9.65
N ASN A 115 15.02 10.91 9.24
CA ASN A 115 14.99 12.10 8.41
C ASN A 115 15.91 11.88 7.21
N VAL A 116 15.33 11.52 6.07
CA VAL A 116 16.09 11.20 4.85
C VAL A 116 15.74 12.18 3.76
N LYS A 117 16.75 12.83 3.18
CA LYS A 117 16.59 13.67 2.00
C LYS A 117 16.66 12.78 0.76
N MET A 118 15.52 12.63 0.07
CA MET A 118 15.48 11.94 -1.21
C MET A 118 15.58 12.92 -2.36
N HIS A 119 16.41 12.59 -3.35
CA HIS A 119 16.45 13.32 -4.61
C HIS A 119 15.37 12.80 -5.56
N ARG A 120 14.84 13.68 -6.42
CA ARG A 120 14.00 13.24 -7.55
C ARG A 120 14.87 12.43 -8.50
N CYS A 121 14.27 11.42 -9.14
CA CYS A 121 14.94 10.76 -10.24
C CYS A 121 15.22 11.82 -11.34
N PRO A 122 16.36 11.71 -12.05
CA PRO A 122 16.64 12.56 -13.21
C PRO A 122 15.49 12.53 -14.23
#